data_AF-A0A857VBI1-F1
#
_entry.id   AF-A0A857VBI1-F1
#
_cell.length_a   1.000
_cell.length_b   1.000
_cell.length_c   1.000
_cell.angle_alpha   90.00
_cell.angle_beta   90.00
_cell.angle_gamma   90.00
#
_symmetry.space_group_name_H-M   'P 1'
#
loop_
_entity.id
_entity.type
_entity.pdbx_description
1 polymer ?
#
loop_
_entity_poly.entity_id
_entity_poly.type
_entity_poly.pdbx_seq_one_letter_code
_entity_poly.pdbx_strand_id
1 'polypeptide(L)'
;MKERRNGRTSVVVEPPLNEAEVPSVAQEIACATDRAPVEAIIPLLESEDSARIALYLPERWLPDRPGSAYAEAYVEAWWSLLGQVDQRADFVDGDIGELYDENPVPLVVKAMHLIPWLQERGLVSERDIRYVLSQSDRDLLRESFMDCEKVASSNRLTEQTTLGEMSPARRKWLAEVKTDELVREMARSVEPNELEELMCSHEPIEVQIAMAALGRMLRSDKFSGIEQSHEAWLGAQLSNDDIAVRQRAERTYRHLSHAGVLSRDLLESRGVTTPALAGDWSENLCYMQTEVTWITEIIERISSDERLLKLFYPVVTMGGSRLKGYGNDDSDLDLAVMIRPGALEADVASSLESLFGDERPIQCWLSDTPEGLRLPSCEADIADRASDAWSHLLYNNVWIGERETIEQLRKELTAPYENDPTLRRIALRRLEQDALQYRLMHKGYERHYAVDGDDRRQEWGGVDRQSVYWDPGYRRLATQLFAEKIRLQSPSKK
;
A
#
# COMPACT_ATOMS: atom_id res chain seq x y z
N MET A 1 -49.65 -17.05 -24.95
CA MET A 1 -48.64 -16.02 -24.61
C MET A 1 -47.75 -16.61 -23.53
N LYS A 2 -46.52 -17.00 -23.89
CA LYS A 2 -45.49 -17.40 -22.92
C LYS A 2 -44.89 -16.13 -22.35
N GLU A 3 -45.01 -15.93 -21.05
CA GLU A 3 -44.26 -14.91 -20.32
C GLU A 3 -42.76 -15.20 -20.49
N ARG A 4 -42.07 -14.31 -21.21
CA ARG A 4 -40.61 -14.22 -21.16
C ARG A 4 -40.26 -13.71 -19.76
N ARG A 5 -39.70 -14.58 -18.92
CA ARG A 5 -38.91 -14.15 -17.76
C ARG A 5 -37.72 -13.35 -18.29
N ASN A 6 -37.83 -12.03 -18.32
CA ASN A 6 -36.68 -11.14 -18.36
C ASN A 6 -36.04 -11.19 -16.97
N GLY A 7 -35.28 -12.24 -16.70
CA GLY A 7 -34.31 -12.23 -15.61
C GLY A 7 -33.17 -11.32 -16.04
N ARG A 8 -33.22 -10.03 -15.68
CA ARG A 8 -31.99 -9.24 -15.61
C ARG A 8 -31.18 -9.88 -14.48
N THR A 9 -30.14 -10.63 -14.82
CA THR A 9 -29.09 -10.96 -13.85
C THR A 9 -28.56 -9.63 -13.32
N SER A 10 -28.74 -9.36 -12.03
CA SER A 10 -28.28 -8.11 -11.43
C SER A 10 -26.77 -8.20 -11.28
N VAL A 11 -26.02 -7.42 -12.06
CA VAL A 11 -24.60 -7.20 -11.82
C VAL A 11 -24.45 -6.55 -10.45
N VAL A 12 -23.56 -7.11 -9.63
CA VAL A 12 -23.24 -6.63 -8.29
C VAL A 12 -21.78 -6.24 -8.24
N VAL A 13 -21.49 -5.34 -7.30
CA VAL A 13 -20.13 -5.00 -6.88
C VAL A 13 -19.93 -5.64 -5.53
N GLU A 14 -18.97 -6.55 -5.43
CA GLU A 14 -18.59 -7.19 -4.19
C GLU A 14 -17.23 -6.63 -3.73
N PRO A 15 -17.08 -6.23 -2.44
CA PRO A 15 -15.84 -5.65 -1.92
C PRO A 15 -14.67 -6.63 -2.02
N PRO A 16 -13.42 -6.19 -1.85
CA PRO A 16 -12.30 -7.11 -1.67
C PRO A 16 -12.65 -8.19 -0.65
N LEU A 17 -12.14 -9.41 -0.84
CA LEU A 17 -12.36 -10.50 0.09
C LEU A 17 -11.96 -10.04 1.50
N ASN A 18 -12.94 -9.83 2.36
CA ASN A 18 -12.81 -9.51 3.77
C ASN A 18 -13.76 -10.48 4.49
N GLU A 19 -13.22 -11.39 5.31
CA GLU A 19 -14.07 -12.31 6.06
C GLU A 19 -15.01 -11.49 6.96
N ALA A 20 -16.29 -11.50 6.63
CA ALA A 20 -17.34 -10.88 7.41
C ALA A 20 -17.64 -11.73 8.67
N GLU A 21 -18.02 -11.04 9.76
CA GLU A 21 -18.74 -11.53 10.95
C GLU A 21 -18.02 -11.67 12.30
N VAL A 22 -16.75 -11.29 12.46
CA VAL A 22 -16.18 -11.10 13.83
C VAL A 22 -15.42 -9.78 13.88
N PRO A 23 -15.67 -8.90 14.88
CA PRO A 23 -14.94 -7.63 15.01
C PRO A 23 -13.45 -7.92 14.92
N SER A 24 -12.83 -7.49 13.83
CA SER A 24 -11.57 -8.08 13.42
C SER A 24 -10.44 -7.53 14.27
N VAL A 25 -9.36 -8.29 14.49
CA VAL A 25 -8.14 -7.78 15.16
C VAL A 25 -7.68 -6.46 14.53
N ALA A 26 -7.93 -6.26 13.23
CA ALA A 26 -7.71 -4.99 12.54
C ALA A 26 -8.58 -3.84 13.06
N GLN A 27 -9.85 -4.08 13.42
CA GLN A 27 -10.71 -3.06 14.05
C GLN A 27 -10.24 -2.72 15.47
N GLU A 28 -9.84 -3.72 16.27
CA GLU A 28 -9.26 -3.46 17.59
C GLU A 28 -7.96 -2.63 17.49
N ILE A 29 -7.12 -2.95 16.50
CA ILE A 29 -5.93 -2.16 16.14
C ILE A 29 -6.29 -0.77 15.64
N ALA A 30 -7.34 -0.62 14.81
CA ALA A 30 -7.77 0.67 14.27
C ALA A 30 -8.30 1.60 15.36
N CYS A 31 -9.01 1.06 16.35
CA CYS A 31 -9.52 1.82 17.50
C CYS A 31 -8.42 2.16 18.52
N ALA A 32 -7.29 1.45 18.50
CA ALA A 32 -6.19 1.71 19.41
C ALA A 32 -5.44 3.00 19.06
N THR A 33 -5.40 3.95 19.98
CA THR A 33 -4.66 5.21 19.82
C THR A 33 -3.34 5.20 20.58
N ASP A 34 -3.39 4.87 21.86
CA ASP A 34 -2.28 5.11 22.79
C ASP A 34 -1.65 3.85 23.35
N ARG A 35 -2.33 2.70 23.27
CA ARG A 35 -1.86 1.42 23.79
C ARG A 35 -2.03 0.33 22.76
N ALA A 36 -1.09 -0.61 22.74
CA ALA A 36 -1.20 -1.80 21.92
C ALA A 36 -2.39 -2.66 22.39
N PRO A 37 -3.25 -3.16 21.48
CA PRO A 37 -4.21 -4.21 21.81
C PRO A 37 -3.46 -5.54 21.95
N VAL A 38 -2.77 -5.72 23.09
CA VAL A 38 -1.82 -6.82 23.33
C VAL A 38 -2.46 -8.20 23.11
N GLU A 39 -3.69 -8.39 23.57
CA GLU A 39 -4.43 -9.66 23.41
C GLU A 39 -4.69 -10.01 21.95
N ALA A 40 -4.83 -8.99 21.08
CA ALA A 40 -5.03 -9.14 19.65
C ALA A 40 -3.70 -9.37 18.90
N ILE A 41 -2.60 -8.79 19.39
CA ILE A 41 -1.29 -8.81 18.74
C ILE A 41 -0.51 -10.10 19.04
N ILE A 42 -0.55 -10.61 20.28
CA ILE A 42 0.24 -11.80 20.68
C ILE A 42 0.01 -12.98 19.72
N PRO A 43 -1.24 -13.39 19.40
CA PRO A 43 -1.46 -14.52 18.48
C PRO A 43 -0.90 -14.29 17.08
N LEU A 44 -0.81 -13.03 16.63
CA LEU A 44 -0.21 -12.68 15.34
C LEU A 44 1.32 -12.78 15.40
N LEU A 45 1.95 -12.43 16.53
CA LEU A 45 3.39 -12.57 16.71
C LEU A 45 3.82 -14.04 16.81
N GLU A 46 3.03 -14.88 17.46
CA GLU A 46 3.33 -16.30 17.67
C GLU A 46 3.16 -17.17 16.40
N SER A 47 2.45 -16.66 15.39
CA SER A 47 2.20 -17.38 14.14
C SER A 47 3.26 -17.07 13.09
N GLU A 48 3.86 -18.11 12.49
CA GLU A 48 4.88 -18.00 11.45
C GLU A 48 4.40 -17.16 10.25
N ASP A 49 3.12 -17.29 9.90
CA ASP A 49 2.50 -16.57 8.77
C ASP A 49 2.33 -15.07 9.04
N SER A 50 2.35 -14.66 10.32
CA SER A 50 2.01 -13.29 10.74
C SER A 50 3.05 -12.61 11.60
N ALA A 51 4.14 -13.29 11.95
CA ALA A 51 5.23 -12.74 12.77
C ALA A 51 5.79 -11.43 12.21
N ARG A 52 5.72 -11.23 10.88
CA ARG A 52 6.12 -9.98 10.19
C ARG A 52 5.36 -8.75 10.67
N ILE A 53 4.23 -8.89 11.38
CA ILE A 53 3.55 -7.76 12.04
C ILE A 53 4.50 -6.99 12.99
N ALA A 54 5.48 -7.68 13.58
CA ALA A 54 6.49 -7.08 14.45
C ALA A 54 7.26 -5.93 13.76
N LEU A 55 7.43 -6.00 12.44
CA LEU A 55 8.09 -4.98 11.63
C LEU A 55 7.29 -3.67 11.57
N TYR A 56 5.98 -3.73 11.73
CA TYR A 56 5.08 -2.60 11.50
C TYR A 56 4.53 -1.96 12.77
N LEU A 57 4.62 -2.63 13.93
CA LEU A 57 4.06 -2.08 15.17
C LEU A 57 4.63 -0.68 15.46
N PRO A 58 3.79 0.34 15.74
CA PRO A 58 4.27 1.65 16.17
C PRO A 58 5.24 1.54 17.33
N GLU A 59 6.24 2.43 17.40
CA GLU A 59 7.27 2.38 18.44
C GLU A 59 6.66 2.38 19.87
N ARG A 60 5.64 3.22 20.09
CA ARG A 60 4.90 3.30 21.36
C ARG A 60 4.10 2.03 21.72
N TRP A 61 3.97 1.09 20.79
CA TRP A 61 3.29 -0.19 21.00
C TRP A 61 4.26 -1.33 21.28
N LEU A 62 5.57 -1.08 21.22
CA LEU A 62 6.56 -2.08 21.58
C LEU A 62 6.44 -2.46 23.07
N PRO A 63 6.83 -3.68 23.46
CA PRO A 63 6.79 -4.10 24.85
C PRO A 63 7.73 -3.27 25.75
N ASP A 64 7.21 -2.70 26.83
CA ASP A 64 8.01 -1.91 27.78
C ASP A 64 8.55 -2.73 28.98
N ARG A 65 8.16 -4.01 29.08
CA ARG A 65 8.50 -4.88 30.22
C ARG A 65 9.08 -6.21 29.74
N PRO A 66 10.40 -6.40 29.83
CA PRO A 66 11.04 -7.69 29.57
C PRO A 66 10.43 -8.80 30.43
N GLY A 67 10.30 -10.02 29.88
CA GLY A 67 9.73 -11.18 30.57
C GLY A 67 8.20 -11.17 30.74
N SER A 68 7.49 -10.25 30.08
CA SER A 68 6.04 -10.37 29.90
C SER A 68 5.73 -11.28 28.69
N ALA A 69 4.57 -11.93 28.67
CA ALA A 69 4.14 -12.75 27.52
C ALA A 69 4.20 -11.97 26.19
N TYR A 70 3.88 -10.66 26.22
CA TYR A 70 3.99 -9.81 25.04
C TYR A 70 5.44 -9.59 24.61
N ALA A 71 6.35 -9.35 25.55
CA ALA A 71 7.77 -9.21 25.27
C ALA A 71 8.37 -10.51 24.73
N GLU A 72 8.00 -11.66 25.30
CA GLU A 72 8.44 -12.97 24.85
C GLU A 72 7.97 -13.24 23.42
N ALA A 73 6.67 -13.11 23.14
CA ALA A 73 6.13 -13.27 21.79
C ALA A 73 6.78 -12.32 20.77
N TYR A 74 7.02 -11.05 21.15
CA TYR A 74 7.66 -10.09 20.27
C TYR A 74 9.13 -10.43 19.98
N VAL A 75 9.91 -10.82 21.00
CA VAL A 75 11.33 -11.17 20.84
C VAL A 75 11.48 -12.47 20.06
N GLU A 76 10.61 -13.46 20.28
CA GLU A 76 10.57 -14.69 19.48
C GLU A 76 10.23 -14.42 18.01
N ALA A 77 9.22 -13.58 17.75
CA ALA A 77 8.89 -13.14 16.40
C ALA A 77 10.08 -12.43 15.75
N TRP A 78 10.70 -11.47 16.45
CA TRP A 78 11.90 -10.77 15.98
C TRP A 78 13.03 -11.75 15.64
N TRP A 79 13.30 -12.73 16.51
CA TRP A 79 14.33 -13.75 16.28
C TRP A 79 14.07 -14.57 15.02
N SER A 80 12.81 -14.96 14.79
CA SER A 80 12.40 -15.70 13.59
C SER A 80 12.62 -14.87 12.31
N LEU A 81 12.39 -13.55 12.38
CA LEU A 81 12.53 -12.63 11.26
C LEU A 81 13.99 -12.33 10.89
N LEU A 82 14.97 -12.60 11.76
CA LEU A 82 16.39 -12.46 11.43
C LEU A 82 16.84 -13.38 10.29
N GLY A 83 16.12 -14.47 10.05
CA GLY A 83 16.35 -15.38 8.91
C GLY A 83 15.76 -14.90 7.59
N GLN A 84 14.90 -13.87 7.61
CA GLN A 84 14.18 -13.38 6.44
C GLN A 84 14.93 -12.24 5.75
N VAL A 85 14.92 -12.25 4.42
CA VAL A 85 15.62 -11.28 3.57
C VAL A 85 14.64 -10.65 2.61
N ASP A 86 14.69 -9.33 2.51
CA ASP A 86 13.86 -8.51 1.62
C ASP A 86 14.74 -7.65 0.69
N GLN A 87 14.16 -7.09 -0.38
CA GLN A 87 14.86 -6.10 -1.18
C GLN A 87 15.02 -4.80 -0.37
N ARG A 88 16.13 -4.10 -0.54
CA ARG A 88 16.36 -2.84 0.16
C ARG A 88 15.39 -1.75 -0.33
N ALA A 89 15.03 -1.75 -1.61
CA ALA A 89 14.08 -0.79 -2.18
C ALA A 89 12.71 -0.85 -1.47
N ASP A 90 12.19 -2.05 -1.22
CA ASP A 90 11.00 -2.33 -0.39
C ASP A 90 11.03 -1.64 1.00
N PHE A 91 12.23 -1.34 1.51
CA PHE A 91 12.47 -0.79 2.84
C PHE A 91 12.77 0.71 2.84
N VAL A 92 13.39 1.23 1.79
CA VAL A 92 13.77 2.65 1.69
C VAL A 92 12.61 3.48 1.19
N ASP A 93 11.98 3.02 0.12
CA ASP A 93 11.01 3.79 -0.64
C ASP A 93 9.84 2.97 -1.16
N GLY A 94 9.75 1.69 -0.80
CA GLY A 94 8.56 0.87 -1.06
C GLY A 94 8.41 0.46 -2.51
N ASP A 95 9.42 0.73 -3.35
CA ASP A 95 9.46 0.22 -4.71
C ASP A 95 9.63 -1.30 -4.65
N ILE A 96 8.68 -2.03 -5.25
CA ILE A 96 8.76 -3.49 -5.37
C ILE A 96 9.38 -3.75 -6.74
N GLY A 97 10.61 -4.25 -6.76
CA GLY A 97 11.18 -4.75 -8.01
C GLY A 97 10.29 -5.85 -8.57
N GLU A 98 9.92 -5.75 -9.86
CA GLU A 98 9.46 -6.93 -10.59
C GLU A 98 10.53 -8.01 -10.41
N LEU A 99 10.11 -9.24 -10.08
CA LEU A 99 11.05 -10.35 -9.96
C LEU A 99 11.87 -10.35 -11.25
N TYR A 100 13.20 -10.29 -11.14
CA TYR A 100 14.17 -10.39 -12.25
C TYR A 100 14.55 -9.09 -12.99
N ASP A 101 14.79 -7.97 -12.29
CA ASP A 101 15.76 -7.02 -12.83
C ASP A 101 17.14 -7.71 -12.94
N GLU A 102 17.79 -7.64 -14.11
CA GLU A 102 19.11 -8.26 -14.39
C GLU A 102 20.24 -7.72 -13.49
N ASN A 103 19.95 -6.67 -12.71
CA ASN A 103 20.83 -6.09 -11.71
C ASN A 103 20.44 -6.58 -10.31
N PRO A 104 21.39 -7.10 -9.51
CA PRO A 104 21.10 -7.49 -8.13
C PRO A 104 20.68 -6.27 -7.31
N VAL A 105 19.39 -6.20 -6.97
CA VAL A 105 18.88 -5.21 -6.00
C VAL A 105 19.51 -5.52 -4.65
N PRO A 106 20.11 -4.53 -3.95
CA PRO A 106 20.67 -4.75 -2.62
C PRO A 106 19.64 -5.39 -1.70
N LEU A 107 20.07 -6.35 -0.88
CA LEU A 107 19.20 -7.05 0.06
C LEU A 107 19.31 -6.40 1.45
N VAL A 108 18.35 -6.68 2.32
CA VAL A 108 18.36 -6.23 3.73
C VAL A 108 17.63 -7.22 4.64
N VAL A 109 18.05 -7.29 5.90
CA VAL A 109 17.28 -7.94 6.97
C VAL A 109 16.56 -6.87 7.78
N LYS A 110 15.29 -6.60 7.43
CA LYS A 110 14.48 -5.51 8.04
C LYS A 110 14.42 -5.58 9.57
N ALA A 111 14.37 -6.80 10.12
CA ALA A 111 14.32 -7.02 11.57
C ALA A 111 15.57 -6.49 12.31
N MET A 112 16.72 -6.37 11.66
CA MET A 112 17.91 -5.77 12.27
C MET A 112 17.69 -4.30 12.62
N HIS A 113 16.86 -3.58 11.86
CA HIS A 113 16.60 -2.16 12.07
C HIS A 113 15.73 -1.85 13.29
N LEU A 114 15.17 -2.88 13.93
CA LEU A 114 14.45 -2.72 15.20
C LEU A 114 15.39 -2.67 16.41
N ILE A 115 16.65 -3.14 16.28
CA ILE A 115 17.61 -3.28 17.39
C ILE A 115 17.71 -2.04 18.28
N PRO A 116 17.83 -0.79 17.76
CA PRO A 116 17.94 0.39 18.62
C PRO A 116 16.76 0.51 19.61
N TRP A 117 15.54 0.29 19.14
CA TRP A 117 14.34 0.35 19.98
C TRP A 117 14.24 -0.82 20.97
N LEU A 118 14.71 -2.00 20.58
CA LEU A 118 14.71 -3.19 21.43
C LEU A 118 15.77 -3.10 22.54
N GLN A 119 16.95 -2.54 22.24
CA GLN A 119 17.99 -2.29 23.24
C GLN A 119 17.56 -1.22 24.24
N GLU A 120 17.00 -0.11 23.76
CA GLU A 120 16.50 0.98 24.62
C GLU A 120 15.47 0.47 25.65
N ARG A 121 14.63 -0.48 25.24
CA ARG A 121 13.60 -1.11 26.08
C ARG A 121 14.11 -2.30 26.90
N GLY A 122 15.39 -2.65 26.77
CA GLY A 122 15.99 -3.80 27.46
C GLY A 122 15.44 -5.16 27.02
N LEU A 123 14.81 -5.24 25.84
CA LEU A 123 14.28 -6.48 25.27
C LEU A 123 15.39 -7.33 24.64
N VAL A 124 16.45 -6.68 24.15
CA VAL A 124 17.62 -7.32 23.54
C VAL A 124 18.87 -6.74 24.17
N SER A 125 19.78 -7.59 24.63
CA SER A 125 21.06 -7.18 25.23
C SER A 125 22.19 -7.10 24.20
N GLU A 126 23.28 -6.42 24.56
CA GLU A 126 24.51 -6.41 23.75
C GLU A 126 25.06 -7.84 23.53
N ARG A 127 24.87 -8.74 24.51
CA ARG A 127 25.26 -10.14 24.38
C ARG A 127 24.46 -10.85 23.28
N ASP A 128 23.16 -10.58 23.21
CA ASP A 128 22.27 -11.19 22.22
C ASP A 128 22.65 -10.72 20.81
N ILE A 129 22.96 -9.43 20.65
CA ILE A 129 23.42 -8.86 19.37
C ILE A 129 24.75 -9.49 18.94
N ARG A 130 25.74 -9.57 19.83
CA ARG A 130 27.01 -10.26 19.53
C ARG A 130 26.77 -11.71 19.16
N TYR A 131 25.82 -12.38 19.81
CA TYR A 131 25.44 -13.73 19.46
C TYR A 131 24.86 -13.80 18.04
N VAL A 132 23.86 -12.98 17.68
CA VAL A 132 23.32 -12.88 16.31
C VAL A 132 24.44 -12.69 15.27
N LEU A 133 25.33 -11.73 15.51
CA LEU A 133 26.43 -11.41 14.58
C LEU A 133 27.49 -12.52 14.49
N SER A 134 27.63 -13.32 15.55
CA SER A 134 28.54 -14.47 15.59
C SER A 134 27.97 -15.73 14.95
N GLN A 135 26.64 -15.89 14.94
CA GLN A 135 25.96 -17.03 14.32
C GLN A 135 25.77 -16.85 12.81
N SER A 136 26.03 -15.65 12.29
CA SER A 136 25.89 -15.34 10.88
C SER A 136 27.20 -15.55 10.11
N ASP A 137 27.22 -16.53 9.21
CA ASP A 137 28.18 -16.60 8.10
C ASP A 137 27.85 -15.59 6.98
N ARG A 138 26.73 -14.86 7.08
CA ARG A 138 26.25 -13.90 6.08
C ARG A 138 26.77 -12.50 6.38
N ASP A 139 27.48 -11.91 5.42
CA ASP A 139 27.87 -10.49 5.44
C ASP A 139 26.64 -9.58 5.55
N LEU A 140 25.50 -10.00 5.01
CA LEU A 140 24.25 -9.23 5.00
C LEU A 140 23.70 -8.86 6.40
N LEU A 141 23.80 -9.75 7.40
CA LEU A 141 23.35 -9.45 8.76
C LEU A 141 24.26 -8.41 9.41
N ARG A 142 25.57 -8.46 9.14
CA ARG A 142 26.53 -7.45 9.60
C ARG A 142 26.31 -6.13 8.90
N GLU A 143 26.09 -6.13 7.59
CA GLU A 143 25.78 -4.92 6.82
C GLU A 143 24.49 -4.25 7.31
N SER A 144 23.41 -5.03 7.47
CA SER A 144 22.14 -4.54 8.01
C SER A 144 22.30 -4.00 9.44
N PHE A 145 23.13 -4.65 10.27
CA PHE A 145 23.46 -4.13 11.61
C PHE A 145 24.25 -2.82 11.55
N MET A 146 25.26 -2.72 10.69
CA MET A 146 26.09 -1.52 10.54
C MET A 146 25.25 -0.31 10.09
N ASP A 147 24.22 -0.53 9.27
CA ASP A 147 23.26 0.52 8.92
C ASP A 147 22.51 1.04 10.14
N CYS A 148 22.18 0.16 11.09
CA CYS A 148 21.55 0.51 12.36
C CYS A 148 22.51 1.17 13.35
N GLU A 149 23.79 0.74 13.39
CA GLU A 149 24.79 1.37 14.27
C GLU A 149 25.17 2.75 13.78
N LYS A 150 25.33 2.97 12.47
CA LYS A 150 25.51 4.32 11.89
C LYS A 150 24.38 5.26 12.31
N VAL A 151 23.17 4.74 12.50
CA VAL A 151 21.99 5.46 13.01
C VAL A 151 22.08 5.72 14.52
N ALA A 152 22.75 4.87 15.29
CA ALA A 152 22.94 5.03 16.74
C ALA A 152 24.17 5.89 17.11
N SER A 153 25.20 5.94 16.25
CA SER A 153 26.51 6.53 16.57
C SER A 153 26.86 7.84 15.85
N SER A 154 26.03 8.37 14.96
CA SER A 154 26.41 9.52 14.12
C SER A 154 25.20 10.38 13.70
N ASN A 155 25.19 11.72 13.71
CA ASN A 155 26.26 12.73 13.73
C ASN A 155 27.55 12.24 13.05
N ARG A 156 27.55 12.29 11.71
CA ARG A 156 28.64 11.98 10.75
C ARG A 156 28.59 10.57 10.15
N LEU A 157 28.02 10.47 8.96
CA LEU A 157 28.73 10.08 7.73
C LEU A 157 27.70 9.94 6.59
N THR A 158 27.70 10.93 5.71
CA THR A 158 27.12 10.85 4.37
C THR A 158 28.06 10.01 3.50
N GLU A 159 27.59 8.88 2.99
CA GLU A 159 28.14 8.32 1.77
C GLU A 159 27.06 7.52 1.03
N GLN A 160 26.74 8.04 -0.17
CA GLN A 160 25.88 7.43 -1.16
C GLN A 160 26.54 6.14 -1.66
N THR A 161 25.95 5.00 -1.34
CA THR A 161 26.32 3.75 -2.00
C THR A 161 25.72 3.74 -3.40
N THR A 162 26.60 3.60 -4.38
CA THR A 162 26.33 3.48 -5.82
C THR A 162 25.29 2.40 -6.11
N LEU A 163 24.07 2.83 -6.42
CA LEU A 163 23.05 2.03 -7.09
C LEU A 163 23.59 1.58 -8.45
N GLY A 164 23.41 0.30 -8.78
CA GLY A 164 23.52 -0.21 -10.15
C GLY A 164 22.61 0.57 -11.11
N GLU A 165 22.73 0.32 -12.41
CA GLU A 165 21.96 1.07 -13.41
C GLU A 165 20.46 1.13 -13.04
N MET A 166 20.01 2.32 -12.69
CA MET A 166 18.67 2.54 -12.15
C MET A 166 17.62 2.37 -13.24
N SER A 167 16.56 1.62 -12.92
CA SER A 167 15.41 1.46 -13.82
C SER A 167 14.84 2.82 -14.24
N PRO A 168 14.26 2.95 -15.45
CA PRO A 168 13.62 4.18 -15.88
C PRO A 168 12.53 4.68 -14.92
N ALA A 169 11.76 3.76 -14.33
CA ALA A 169 10.75 4.06 -13.30
C ALA A 169 11.41 4.67 -12.05
N ARG A 170 12.52 4.08 -11.59
CA ARG A 170 13.30 4.60 -10.47
C ARG A 170 13.90 5.97 -10.73
N ARG A 171 14.39 6.22 -11.95
CA ARG A 171 14.90 7.53 -12.37
C ARG A 171 13.82 8.61 -12.39
N LYS A 172 12.66 8.29 -12.96
CA LYS A 172 11.48 9.18 -12.97
C LYS A 172 11.05 9.48 -11.53
N TRP A 173 10.94 8.46 -10.69
CA TRP A 173 10.62 8.60 -9.27
C TRP A 173 11.63 9.48 -8.55
N LEU A 174 12.95 9.24 -8.69
CA LEU A 174 13.98 10.07 -8.06
C LEU A 174 13.95 11.53 -8.53
N ALA A 175 13.56 11.81 -9.78
CA ALA A 175 13.41 13.17 -10.27
C ALA A 175 12.18 13.88 -9.64
N GLU A 176 11.05 13.18 -9.54
CA GLU A 176 9.83 13.67 -8.88
C GLU A 176 10.05 13.88 -7.36
N VAL A 177 10.69 12.92 -6.70
CA VAL A 177 11.03 12.96 -5.27
C VAL A 177 11.97 14.11 -4.97
N LYS A 178 13.04 14.30 -5.76
CA LYS A 178 13.96 15.42 -5.56
C LYS A 178 13.28 16.78 -5.67
N THR A 179 12.29 16.90 -6.56
CA THR A 179 11.53 18.14 -6.71
C THR A 179 10.65 18.37 -5.49
N ASP A 180 9.93 17.36 -5.01
CA ASP A 180 9.09 17.48 -3.81
C ASP A 180 9.92 17.67 -2.53
N GLU A 181 11.07 17.02 -2.41
CA GLU A 181 12.05 17.23 -1.35
C GLU A 181 12.56 18.67 -1.32
N LEU A 182 12.96 19.20 -2.48
CA LEU A 182 13.37 20.60 -2.62
C LEU A 182 12.26 21.56 -2.19
N VAL A 183 11.02 21.34 -2.64
CA VAL A 183 9.87 22.14 -2.23
C VAL A 183 9.68 22.10 -0.71
N ARG A 184 9.76 20.91 -0.09
CA ARG A 184 9.65 20.76 1.38
C ARG A 184 10.79 21.48 2.09
N GLU A 185 12.02 21.36 1.60
CA GLU A 185 13.20 22.00 2.18
C GLU A 185 13.09 23.52 2.14
N MET A 186 12.79 24.09 0.97
CA MET A 186 12.61 25.54 0.81
C MET A 186 11.45 26.05 1.66
N ALA A 187 10.34 25.31 1.75
CA ALA A 187 9.19 25.69 2.56
C ALA A 187 9.45 25.77 4.08
N ARG A 188 10.53 25.13 4.58
CA ARG A 188 10.91 25.22 6.00
C ARG A 188 11.49 26.59 6.35
N SER A 189 12.23 27.21 5.43
CA SER A 189 12.85 28.52 5.64
C SER A 189 11.92 29.69 5.37
N VAL A 190 10.74 29.45 4.77
CA VAL A 190 9.77 30.51 4.49
C VAL A 190 9.18 31.04 5.79
N GLU A 191 9.34 32.35 6.01
CA GLU A 191 8.71 33.09 7.10
C GLU A 191 7.35 33.68 6.68
N PRO A 192 6.46 34.06 7.63
CA PRO A 192 5.09 34.52 7.29
C PRO A 192 5.02 35.70 6.32
N ASN A 193 6.00 36.60 6.35
CA ASN A 193 6.08 37.75 5.45
C ASN A 193 6.52 37.37 4.03
N GLU A 194 7.30 36.30 3.87
CA GLU A 194 7.74 35.78 2.57
C GLU A 194 6.66 34.92 1.91
N LEU A 195 5.78 34.32 2.72
CA LEU A 195 4.65 33.54 2.22
C LEU A 195 3.74 34.37 1.31
N GLU A 196 3.39 35.61 1.70
CA GLU A 196 2.53 36.49 0.89
C GLU A 196 3.16 36.83 -0.47
N GLU A 197 4.48 36.96 -0.54
CA GLU A 197 5.20 37.20 -1.79
C GLU A 197 5.14 35.96 -2.71
N LEU A 198 5.41 34.78 -2.16
CA LEU A 198 5.35 33.52 -2.91
C LEU A 198 3.93 33.20 -3.40
N MET A 199 2.89 33.56 -2.63
CA MET A 199 1.49 33.39 -3.03
C MET A 199 1.08 34.26 -4.22
N CYS A 200 1.77 35.38 -4.42
CA CYS A 200 1.58 36.26 -5.57
C CYS A 200 2.33 35.78 -6.82
N SER A 201 3.18 34.75 -6.70
CA SER A 201 3.94 34.23 -7.83
C SER A 201 3.05 33.54 -8.88
N HIS A 202 3.54 33.55 -10.12
CA HIS A 202 2.97 32.78 -11.23
C HIS A 202 3.84 31.56 -11.59
N GLU A 203 5.00 31.40 -10.95
CA GLU A 203 5.88 30.26 -11.18
C GLU A 203 5.36 29.04 -10.41
N PRO A 204 5.04 27.92 -11.08
CA PRO A 204 4.43 26.75 -10.44
C PRO A 204 5.20 26.21 -9.23
N ILE A 205 6.53 26.28 -9.26
CA ILE A 205 7.38 25.81 -8.16
C ILE A 205 7.27 26.70 -6.92
N GLU A 206 7.19 28.02 -7.09
CA GLU A 206 7.05 28.97 -5.98
C GLU A 206 5.68 28.87 -5.32
N VAL A 207 4.63 28.67 -6.12
CA VAL A 207 3.27 28.40 -5.63
C VAL A 207 3.22 27.09 -4.84
N GLN A 208 3.95 26.06 -5.26
CA GLN A 208 4.08 24.81 -4.51
C GLN A 208 4.84 24.98 -3.19
N ILE A 209 5.88 25.81 -3.16
CA ILE A 209 6.61 26.18 -1.93
C ILE A 209 5.70 26.94 -0.97
N ALA A 210 4.91 27.90 -1.47
CA ALA A 210 3.93 28.63 -0.68
C ALA A 210 2.90 27.69 -0.02
N MET A 211 2.31 26.75 -0.78
CA MET A 211 1.36 25.77 -0.22
C MET A 211 1.98 24.90 0.87
N ALA A 212 3.22 24.47 0.65
CA ALA A 212 3.96 23.65 1.61
C ALA A 212 4.25 24.41 2.91
N ALA A 213 4.66 25.67 2.79
CA ALA A 213 4.94 26.56 3.91
C ALA A 213 3.65 26.89 4.69
N LEU A 214 2.58 27.24 3.98
CA LEU A 214 1.26 27.48 4.56
C LEU A 214 0.78 26.24 5.34
N GLY A 215 0.84 25.06 4.74
CA GLY A 215 0.44 23.82 5.39
C GLY A 215 1.22 23.55 6.68
N ARG A 216 2.54 23.79 6.68
CA ARG A 216 3.40 23.69 7.88
C ARG A 216 2.98 24.70 8.96
N MET A 217 2.76 25.96 8.58
CA MET A 217 2.41 27.02 9.52
C MET A 217 1.05 26.77 10.18
N LEU A 218 0.04 26.37 9.40
CA LEU A 218 -1.31 26.08 9.89
C LEU A 218 -1.38 24.89 10.85
N ARG A 219 -0.49 23.91 10.73
CA ARG A 219 -0.38 22.81 11.70
C ARG A 219 0.33 23.19 13.00
N SER A 220 0.91 24.38 13.07
CA SER A 220 1.69 24.84 14.21
C SER A 220 0.91 25.87 15.02
N ASP A 221 0.80 25.63 16.32
CA ASP A 221 0.17 26.55 17.29
C ASP A 221 0.79 27.96 17.29
N LYS A 222 2.00 28.13 16.72
CA LYS A 222 2.69 29.41 16.59
C LYS A 222 2.02 30.40 15.62
N PHE A 223 1.06 29.96 14.80
CA PHE A 223 0.50 30.76 13.70
C PHE A 223 -1.04 30.79 13.65
N SER A 224 -1.70 30.83 14.81
CA SER A 224 -3.17 30.75 14.99
C SER A 224 -4.01 31.90 14.37
N GLY A 225 -3.45 32.72 13.48
CA GLY A 225 -4.11 33.84 12.81
C GLY A 225 -4.08 33.79 11.27
N ILE A 226 -3.52 32.74 10.67
CA ILE A 226 -3.29 32.64 9.21
C ILE A 226 -4.52 32.10 8.45
N GLU A 227 -5.44 31.40 9.12
CA GLU A 227 -6.45 30.53 8.48
C GLU A 227 -7.41 31.23 7.50
N GLN A 228 -8.08 32.32 7.90
CA GLN A 228 -9.18 32.89 7.08
C GLN A 228 -8.70 33.57 5.80
N SER A 229 -7.55 34.25 5.81
CA SER A 229 -7.06 34.98 4.62
C SER A 229 -6.47 34.06 3.55
N HIS A 230 -6.05 32.84 3.92
CA HIS A 230 -5.30 31.95 3.04
C HIS A 230 -6.13 30.79 2.49
N GLU A 231 -7.30 30.49 3.07
CA GLU A 231 -8.21 29.47 2.56
C GLU A 231 -8.68 29.78 1.13
N ALA A 232 -9.02 31.04 0.84
CA ALA A 232 -9.47 31.46 -0.48
C ALA A 232 -8.39 31.25 -1.55
N TRP A 233 -7.14 31.54 -1.22
CA TRP A 233 -6.00 31.32 -2.11
C TRP A 233 -5.75 29.83 -2.34
N LEU A 234 -5.72 29.02 -1.28
CA LEU A 234 -5.53 27.57 -1.40
C LEU A 234 -6.65 26.92 -2.21
N GLY A 235 -7.90 27.36 -2.00
CA GLY A 235 -9.05 26.92 -2.77
C GLY A 235 -8.97 27.28 -4.25
N ALA A 236 -8.38 28.42 -4.60
CA ALA A 236 -8.16 28.80 -6.01
C ALA A 236 -7.16 27.86 -6.70
N GLN A 237 -6.17 27.31 -5.96
CA GLN A 237 -5.17 26.39 -6.53
C GLN A 237 -5.75 25.02 -6.90
N LEU A 238 -6.91 24.63 -6.39
CA LEU A 238 -7.59 23.39 -6.80
C LEU A 238 -8.08 23.42 -8.25
N SER A 239 -8.25 24.61 -8.82
CA SER A 239 -8.65 24.82 -10.22
C SER A 239 -7.50 25.30 -11.10
N ASN A 240 -6.24 25.11 -10.66
CA ASN A 240 -5.07 25.53 -11.42
C ASN A 240 -4.88 24.65 -12.67
N ASP A 241 -4.51 25.27 -13.80
CA ASP A 241 -4.23 24.57 -15.06
C ASP A 241 -3.00 23.66 -14.96
N ASP A 242 -2.06 23.99 -14.07
CA ASP A 242 -0.89 23.17 -13.76
C ASP A 242 -1.27 22.01 -12.83
N ILE A 243 -1.09 20.79 -13.32
CA ILE A 243 -1.43 19.55 -12.61
C ILE A 243 -0.63 19.41 -11.31
N ALA A 244 0.64 19.79 -11.28
CA ALA A 244 1.48 19.67 -10.09
C ALA A 244 1.02 20.65 -9.00
N VAL A 245 0.61 21.87 -9.37
CA VAL A 245 0.03 22.85 -8.45
C VAL A 245 -1.29 22.32 -7.88
N ARG A 246 -2.21 21.84 -8.74
CA ARG A 246 -3.50 21.28 -8.32
C ARG A 246 -3.32 20.10 -7.36
N GLN A 247 -2.44 19.14 -7.70
CA GLN A 247 -2.16 17.98 -6.84
C GLN A 247 -1.54 18.37 -5.49
N ARG A 248 -0.68 19.41 -5.46
CA ARG A 248 -0.12 19.93 -4.21
C ARG A 248 -1.18 20.62 -3.35
N ALA A 249 -2.13 21.32 -3.97
CA ALA A 249 -3.26 21.93 -3.26
C ALA A 249 -4.13 20.85 -2.59
N GLU A 250 -4.52 19.81 -3.33
CA GLU A 250 -5.26 18.67 -2.78
C GLU A 250 -4.51 18.01 -1.61
N ARG A 251 -3.22 17.73 -1.80
CA ARG A 251 -2.36 17.15 -0.75
C ARG A 251 -2.36 18.02 0.51
N THR A 252 -2.23 19.34 0.35
CA THR A 252 -2.23 20.29 1.46
C THR A 252 -3.57 20.29 2.20
N TYR A 253 -4.70 20.25 1.48
CA TYR A 253 -6.03 20.11 2.08
C TYR A 253 -6.16 18.81 2.90
N ARG A 254 -5.74 17.67 2.34
CA ARG A 254 -5.79 16.36 3.03
C ARG A 254 -4.94 16.37 4.29
N HIS A 255 -3.73 16.92 4.22
CA HIS A 255 -2.80 17.05 5.35
C HIS A 255 -3.39 17.91 6.48
N LEU A 256 -3.97 19.06 6.14
CA LEU A 256 -4.60 19.95 7.13
C LEU A 256 -5.85 19.33 7.74
N SER A 257 -6.63 18.59 6.95
CA SER A 257 -7.79 17.88 7.48
C SER A 257 -7.40 16.76 8.44
N HIS A 258 -6.36 15.99 8.10
CA HIS A 258 -5.85 14.95 8.98
C HIS A 258 -5.31 15.52 10.31
N ALA A 259 -4.66 16.68 10.25
CA ALA A 259 -4.19 17.39 11.43
C ALA A 259 -5.31 18.02 12.28
N GLY A 260 -6.57 17.93 11.84
CA GLY A 260 -7.71 18.52 12.53
C GLY A 260 -7.87 20.04 12.32
N VAL A 261 -7.09 20.63 11.42
CA VAL A 261 -7.16 22.07 11.08
C VAL A 261 -8.36 22.35 10.18
N LEU A 262 -8.62 21.48 9.19
CA LEU A 262 -9.77 21.60 8.29
C LEU A 262 -10.78 20.47 8.53
N SER A 263 -12.08 20.80 8.49
CA SER A 263 -13.12 19.77 8.58
C SER A 263 -13.17 18.91 7.32
N ARG A 264 -13.63 17.66 7.45
CA ARG A 264 -13.87 16.78 6.30
C ARG A 264 -14.94 17.33 5.36
N ASP A 265 -16.00 17.90 5.92
CA ASP A 265 -17.07 18.55 5.16
C ASP A 265 -16.54 19.65 4.22
N LEU A 266 -15.50 20.39 4.64
CA LEU A 266 -14.87 21.39 3.80
C LEU A 266 -14.16 20.73 2.60
N LEU A 267 -13.41 19.65 2.81
CA LEU A 267 -12.74 18.93 1.72
C LEU A 267 -13.76 18.42 0.69
N GLU A 268 -14.85 17.82 1.17
CA GLU A 268 -15.95 17.35 0.32
C GLU A 268 -16.57 18.49 -0.49
N SER A 269 -16.86 19.64 0.15
CA SER A 269 -17.41 20.82 -0.52
C SER A 269 -16.49 21.40 -1.59
N ARG A 270 -15.17 21.15 -1.47
CA ARG A 270 -14.13 21.58 -2.41
C ARG A 270 -13.79 20.51 -3.46
N GLY A 271 -14.47 19.36 -3.44
CA GLY A 271 -14.20 18.26 -4.37
C GLY A 271 -12.89 17.51 -4.11
N VAL A 272 -12.27 17.68 -2.93
CA VAL A 272 -11.04 16.99 -2.57
C VAL A 272 -11.38 15.59 -2.06
N THR A 273 -11.03 14.56 -2.84
CA THR A 273 -11.28 13.16 -2.51
C THR A 273 -10.47 12.70 -1.30
N THR A 274 -11.08 11.90 -0.43
CA THR A 274 -10.40 11.24 0.71
C THR A 274 -10.57 9.73 0.59
N PRO A 275 -9.64 9.04 -0.09
CA PRO A 275 -9.80 7.62 -0.35
C PRO A 275 -9.71 6.80 0.94
N ALA A 276 -10.42 5.69 0.98
CA ALA A 276 -10.47 4.74 2.09
C ALA A 276 -9.18 3.89 2.16
N LEU A 277 -8.00 4.50 2.34
CA LEU A 277 -6.64 3.89 2.31
C LEU A 277 -6.41 2.67 3.22
N ALA A 278 -7.37 2.37 4.09
CA ALA A 278 -7.28 1.38 5.15
C ALA A 278 -7.95 0.03 4.87
N GLY A 279 -8.62 -0.20 3.74
CA GLY A 279 -8.99 -1.59 3.39
C GLY A 279 -10.19 -1.79 2.47
N ASP A 280 -11.26 -1.01 2.65
CA ASP A 280 -12.50 -1.21 1.91
C ASP A 280 -12.52 -0.36 0.63
N TRP A 281 -11.83 -0.84 -0.40
CA TRP A 281 -11.73 -0.13 -1.67
C TRP A 281 -13.06 0.01 -2.40
N SER A 282 -14.09 -0.75 -2.01
CA SER A 282 -15.41 -0.59 -2.59
C SER A 282 -16.01 0.79 -2.28
N GLU A 283 -15.60 1.40 -1.17
CA GLU A 283 -15.99 2.78 -0.82
C GLU A 283 -15.47 3.79 -1.84
N ASN A 284 -14.31 3.55 -2.45
CA ASN A 284 -13.70 4.46 -3.44
C ASN A 284 -14.44 4.46 -4.79
N LEU A 285 -15.29 3.46 -5.05
CA LEU A 285 -16.05 3.35 -6.30
C LEU A 285 -17.06 4.48 -6.47
N CYS A 286 -17.43 5.16 -5.38
CA CYS A 286 -18.28 6.34 -5.47
C CYS A 286 -17.66 7.45 -6.35
N TYR A 287 -16.33 7.45 -6.51
CA TYR A 287 -15.58 8.36 -7.36
C TYR A 287 -15.30 7.82 -8.78
N MET A 288 -15.74 6.59 -9.11
CA MET A 288 -15.39 5.88 -10.36
C MET A 288 -16.64 5.36 -11.10
N GLN A 289 -17.72 6.13 -11.09
CA GLN A 289 -19.02 5.69 -11.63
C GLN A 289 -18.98 5.43 -13.14
N THR A 290 -18.16 6.18 -13.89
CA THR A 290 -18.00 5.99 -15.33
C THR A 290 -17.37 4.62 -15.62
N GLU A 291 -16.30 4.28 -14.90
CA GLU A 291 -15.59 3.02 -15.02
C GLU A 291 -16.47 1.85 -14.59
N VAL A 292 -17.19 1.98 -13.47
CA VAL A 292 -18.13 0.94 -13.00
C VAL A 292 -19.25 0.71 -14.01
N THR A 293 -19.78 1.76 -14.63
CA THR A 293 -20.81 1.64 -15.68
C THR A 293 -20.27 0.91 -16.90
N TRP A 294 -19.09 1.29 -17.39
CA TRP A 294 -18.43 0.65 -18.53
C TRP A 294 -18.14 -0.84 -18.28
N ILE A 295 -17.62 -1.19 -17.08
CA ILE A 295 -17.38 -2.59 -16.70
C ILE A 295 -18.69 -3.37 -16.62
N THR A 296 -19.76 -2.75 -16.10
CA THR A 296 -21.09 -3.37 -16.05
C THR A 296 -21.62 -3.69 -17.46
N GLU A 297 -21.44 -2.78 -18.42
CA GLU A 297 -21.81 -3.02 -19.82
C GLU A 297 -21.01 -4.17 -20.45
N ILE A 298 -19.71 -4.29 -20.15
CA ILE A 298 -18.88 -5.43 -20.57
C ILE A 298 -19.43 -6.74 -20.02
N ILE A 299 -19.78 -6.77 -18.72
CA ILE A 299 -20.34 -7.97 -18.07
C ILE A 299 -21.68 -8.34 -18.71
N GLU A 300 -22.55 -7.38 -18.96
CA GLU A 300 -23.83 -7.62 -19.64
C GLU A 300 -23.63 -8.16 -21.06
N ARG A 301 -22.62 -7.67 -21.80
CA ARG A 301 -22.26 -8.21 -23.12
C ARG A 301 -21.74 -9.64 -23.02
N ILE A 302 -20.87 -9.94 -22.05
CA ILE A 302 -20.39 -11.31 -21.81
C ILE A 302 -21.58 -12.21 -21.49
N SER A 303 -22.50 -11.81 -20.60
CA SER A 303 -23.66 -12.62 -20.20
C SER A 303 -24.69 -12.82 -21.31
N SER A 304 -24.77 -11.95 -22.30
CA SER A 304 -25.78 -12.02 -23.37
C SER A 304 -25.30 -12.65 -24.68
N ASP A 305 -23.98 -12.76 -24.89
CA ASP A 305 -23.38 -13.41 -26.06
C ASP A 305 -22.88 -14.82 -25.71
N GLU A 306 -23.52 -15.85 -26.28
CA GLU A 306 -23.14 -17.26 -26.06
C GLU A 306 -21.68 -17.56 -26.47
N ARG A 307 -21.14 -16.85 -27.45
CA ARG A 307 -19.73 -16.98 -27.85
C ARG A 307 -18.82 -16.45 -26.73
N LEU A 308 -19.12 -15.27 -26.19
CA LEU A 308 -18.34 -14.67 -25.10
C LEU A 308 -18.46 -15.47 -23.80
N LEU A 309 -19.66 -15.97 -23.48
CA LEU A 309 -19.88 -16.86 -22.33
C LEU A 309 -19.04 -18.14 -22.36
N LYS A 310 -18.69 -18.65 -23.54
CA LYS A 310 -17.81 -19.82 -23.69
C LYS A 310 -16.34 -19.49 -23.42
N LEU A 311 -15.95 -18.22 -23.59
CA LEU A 311 -14.58 -17.75 -23.43
C LEU A 311 -14.33 -17.16 -22.03
N PHE A 312 -15.30 -16.44 -21.47
CA PHE A 312 -15.14 -15.67 -20.25
C PHE A 312 -16.21 -16.01 -19.21
N TYR A 313 -15.86 -15.84 -17.93
CA TYR A 313 -16.86 -15.67 -16.88
C TYR A 313 -17.36 -14.21 -16.89
N PRO A 314 -18.64 -13.94 -16.61
CA PRO A 314 -19.20 -12.58 -16.52
C PRO A 314 -18.78 -11.87 -15.22
N VAL A 315 -17.46 -11.77 -15.03
CA VAL A 315 -16.82 -11.19 -13.86
C VAL A 315 -15.54 -10.46 -14.30
N VAL A 316 -15.40 -9.23 -13.83
CA VAL A 316 -14.19 -8.42 -13.96
C VAL A 316 -13.75 -8.03 -12.55
N THR A 317 -12.45 -8.12 -12.28
CA THR A 317 -11.89 -7.50 -11.07
C THR A 317 -11.23 -6.18 -11.41
N MET A 318 -11.37 -5.21 -10.52
CA MET A 318 -10.80 -3.88 -10.66
C MET A 318 -9.90 -3.57 -9.46
N GLY A 319 -8.70 -3.09 -9.74
CA GLY A 319 -7.65 -2.88 -8.76
C GLY A 319 -6.84 -1.61 -9.02
N GLY A 320 -5.57 -1.68 -8.63
CA GLY A 320 -4.58 -0.66 -8.98
C GLY A 320 -4.57 0.60 -8.15
N SER A 321 -3.60 1.44 -8.47
CA SER A 321 -3.28 2.66 -7.72
C SER A 321 -4.41 3.68 -7.75
N ARG A 322 -5.15 3.76 -8.87
CA ARG A 322 -6.30 4.63 -9.06
C ARG A 322 -7.47 4.27 -8.13
N LEU A 323 -7.92 3.01 -8.14
CA LEU A 323 -8.97 2.54 -7.22
C LEU A 323 -8.56 2.69 -5.75
N LYS A 324 -7.32 2.34 -5.45
CA LYS A 324 -6.80 2.38 -4.07
C LYS A 324 -6.45 3.81 -3.61
N GLY A 325 -6.59 4.81 -4.49
CA GLY A 325 -6.50 6.24 -4.17
C GLY A 325 -5.09 6.79 -3.97
N TYR A 326 -4.04 6.04 -4.33
CA TYR A 326 -2.65 6.53 -4.28
C TYR A 326 -2.07 6.86 -5.67
N GLY A 327 -2.74 6.41 -6.74
CA GLY A 327 -2.45 6.77 -8.13
C GLY A 327 -2.96 8.16 -8.50
N ASN A 328 -2.37 8.77 -9.51
CA ASN A 328 -2.85 10.04 -10.08
C ASN A 328 -4.13 9.82 -10.90
N ASP A 329 -4.80 10.91 -11.27
CA ASP A 329 -6.03 10.86 -12.09
C ASP A 329 -5.79 10.20 -13.46
N ASP A 330 -4.56 10.29 -13.98
CA ASP A 330 -4.08 9.71 -15.23
C ASP A 330 -3.46 8.32 -15.06
N SER A 331 -3.54 7.72 -13.88
CA SER A 331 -3.04 6.36 -13.67
C SER A 331 -3.95 5.33 -14.33
N ASP A 332 -3.32 4.30 -14.90
CA ASP A 332 -3.99 3.19 -15.56
C ASP A 332 -4.92 2.44 -14.60
N LEU A 333 -5.97 1.84 -15.17
CA LEU A 333 -6.92 1.02 -14.42
C LEU A 333 -6.53 -0.46 -14.52
N ASP A 334 -6.13 -1.03 -13.39
CA ASP A 334 -5.78 -2.46 -13.36
C ASP A 334 -7.05 -3.31 -13.38
N LEU A 335 -7.39 -3.84 -14.56
CA LEU A 335 -8.50 -4.75 -14.76
C LEU A 335 -8.00 -6.18 -14.90
N ALA A 336 -8.74 -7.15 -14.36
CA ALA A 336 -8.50 -8.56 -14.65
C ALA A 336 -9.77 -9.28 -15.08
N VAL A 337 -9.64 -10.15 -16.08
CA VAL A 337 -10.73 -10.92 -16.67
C VAL A 337 -10.51 -12.41 -16.47
N MET A 338 -11.59 -13.13 -16.16
CA MET A 338 -11.55 -14.56 -15.86
C MET A 338 -11.88 -15.37 -17.12
N ILE A 339 -10.88 -16.08 -17.65
CA ILE A 339 -10.99 -16.85 -18.90
C ILE A 339 -11.28 -18.31 -18.57
N ARG A 340 -12.24 -18.89 -19.28
CA ARG A 340 -12.71 -20.26 -19.05
C ARG A 340 -11.68 -21.30 -19.51
N PRO A 341 -11.64 -22.47 -18.83
CA PRO A 341 -10.87 -23.61 -19.31
C PRO A 341 -11.23 -24.00 -20.75
N GLY A 342 -10.22 -24.24 -21.57
CA GLY A 342 -10.38 -24.65 -22.97
C GLY A 342 -10.64 -23.53 -23.97
N ALA A 343 -10.65 -22.26 -23.55
CA ALA A 343 -10.68 -21.12 -24.47
C ALA A 343 -9.44 -21.08 -25.37
N LEU A 344 -9.60 -20.70 -26.64
CA LEU A 344 -8.50 -20.55 -27.59
C LEU A 344 -7.96 -19.11 -27.56
N GLU A 345 -6.63 -18.98 -27.55
CA GLU A 345 -5.94 -17.69 -27.47
C GLU A 345 -6.35 -16.70 -28.56
N ALA A 346 -6.47 -17.15 -29.81
CA ALA A 346 -6.90 -16.30 -30.92
C ALA A 346 -8.33 -15.76 -30.73
N ASP A 347 -9.23 -16.58 -30.19
CA ASP A 347 -10.62 -16.16 -29.94
C ASP A 347 -10.69 -15.16 -28.79
N VAL A 348 -9.95 -15.41 -27.71
CA VAL A 348 -9.84 -14.50 -26.57
C VAL A 348 -9.27 -13.15 -27.00
N ALA A 349 -8.14 -13.12 -27.72
CA ALA A 349 -7.50 -11.89 -28.17
C ALA A 349 -8.46 -11.01 -28.98
N SER A 350 -9.17 -11.61 -29.95
CA SER A 350 -10.17 -10.89 -30.77
C SER A 350 -11.36 -10.36 -29.96
N SER A 351 -11.76 -11.08 -28.92
CA SER A 351 -12.87 -10.67 -28.06
C SER A 351 -12.46 -9.61 -27.03
N LEU A 352 -11.22 -9.64 -26.52
CA LEU A 352 -10.70 -8.61 -25.62
C LEU A 352 -10.64 -7.24 -26.30
N GLU A 353 -10.10 -7.15 -27.52
CA GLU A 353 -10.07 -5.91 -28.31
C GLU A 353 -11.49 -5.33 -28.52
N SER A 354 -12.49 -6.20 -28.74
CA SER A 354 -13.88 -5.79 -28.91
C SER A 354 -14.59 -5.34 -27.63
N LEU A 355 -14.15 -5.84 -26.47
CA LEU A 355 -14.75 -5.55 -25.17
C LEU A 355 -14.08 -4.34 -24.50
N PHE A 356 -12.75 -4.28 -24.54
CA PHE A 356 -11.94 -3.33 -23.78
C PHE A 356 -11.30 -2.24 -24.65
N GLY A 357 -11.33 -2.36 -25.98
CA GLY A 357 -10.72 -1.38 -26.87
C GLY A 357 -9.20 -1.35 -26.71
N ASP A 358 -8.65 -0.18 -26.41
CA ASP A 358 -7.22 0.02 -26.19
C ASP A 358 -6.73 -0.49 -24.82
N GLU A 359 -7.66 -0.72 -23.88
CA GLU A 359 -7.34 -1.23 -22.55
C GLU A 359 -6.95 -2.72 -22.60
N ARG A 360 -5.87 -3.07 -21.89
CA ARG A 360 -5.34 -4.45 -21.85
C ARG A 360 -5.57 -5.05 -20.47
N PRO A 361 -6.68 -5.77 -20.25
CA PRO A 361 -6.91 -6.39 -18.96
C PRO A 361 -5.96 -7.56 -18.74
N ILE A 362 -5.57 -7.75 -17.48
CA ILE A 362 -4.86 -8.93 -17.01
C ILE A 362 -5.73 -10.17 -17.25
N GLN A 363 -5.14 -11.16 -17.90
CA GLN A 363 -5.78 -12.38 -18.35
C GLN A 363 -5.57 -13.49 -17.34
N CYS A 364 -6.65 -13.86 -16.64
CA CYS A 364 -6.67 -14.99 -15.71
C CYS A 364 -7.12 -16.25 -16.45
N TRP A 365 -6.17 -16.95 -17.07
CA TRP A 365 -6.39 -18.20 -17.79
C TRP A 365 -6.65 -19.36 -16.83
N LEU A 366 -7.92 -19.74 -16.62
CA LEU A 366 -8.25 -20.77 -15.64
C LEU A 366 -8.10 -22.18 -16.23
N SER A 367 -7.57 -23.09 -15.43
CA SER A 367 -7.50 -24.53 -15.71
C SER A 367 -8.52 -25.28 -14.84
N ASP A 368 -9.13 -26.30 -15.41
CA ASP A 368 -10.02 -27.22 -14.68
C ASP A 368 -9.19 -28.38 -14.14
N THR A 369 -9.21 -28.57 -12.83
CA THR A 369 -8.47 -29.61 -12.12
C THR A 369 -9.41 -30.42 -11.24
N PRO A 370 -9.04 -31.64 -10.80
CA PRO A 370 -9.85 -32.40 -9.85
C PRO A 370 -10.16 -31.66 -8.54
N GLU A 371 -9.39 -30.63 -8.21
CA GLU A 371 -9.49 -29.84 -6.98
C GLU A 371 -10.22 -28.49 -7.20
N GLY A 372 -10.77 -28.28 -8.40
CA GLY A 372 -11.48 -27.06 -8.81
C GLY A 372 -10.67 -26.20 -9.79
N LEU A 373 -11.15 -24.97 -10.03
CA LEU A 373 -10.46 -24.01 -10.89
C LEU A 373 -9.11 -23.56 -10.29
N ARG A 374 -8.10 -23.42 -11.16
CA ARG A 374 -6.75 -22.97 -10.79
C ARG A 374 -6.19 -21.97 -11.80
N LEU A 375 -5.48 -20.97 -11.28
CA LEU A 375 -4.53 -20.18 -12.07
C LEU A 375 -3.29 -21.04 -12.38
N PRO A 376 -2.61 -20.80 -13.51
CA PRO A 376 -1.41 -21.54 -13.86
C PRO A 376 -0.29 -21.20 -12.87
N SER A 377 0.48 -22.23 -12.50
CA SER A 377 1.78 -22.02 -11.87
C SER A 377 2.69 -21.28 -12.84
N CYS A 378 3.44 -20.30 -12.33
CA CYS A 378 4.34 -19.44 -13.10
C CYS A 378 5.14 -20.21 -14.18
N GLU A 379 4.70 -20.14 -15.43
CA GLU A 379 5.41 -20.65 -16.61
C GLU A 379 5.48 -19.54 -17.67
N ALA A 380 6.67 -18.92 -17.75
CA ALA A 380 7.08 -17.85 -18.68
C ALA A 380 6.36 -16.48 -18.54
N ASP A 381 7.17 -15.40 -18.57
CA ASP A 381 6.73 -13.99 -18.60
C ASP A 381 5.97 -13.68 -19.89
N ILE A 382 4.68 -13.98 -19.90
CA ILE A 382 3.76 -13.38 -20.85
C ILE A 382 3.13 -12.19 -20.15
N ALA A 383 3.50 -10.99 -20.61
CA ALA A 383 2.88 -9.75 -20.16
C ALA A 383 1.35 -9.89 -20.18
N ASP A 384 0.70 -9.36 -19.14
CA ASP A 384 -0.74 -9.41 -18.93
C ASP A 384 -1.33 -10.80 -18.63
N ARG A 385 -0.55 -11.84 -18.30
CA ARG A 385 -1.09 -13.14 -17.82
C ARG A 385 -0.88 -13.32 -16.32
N ALA A 386 -1.98 -13.56 -15.62
CA ALA A 386 -1.95 -13.84 -14.18
C ALA A 386 -1.41 -15.25 -13.89
N SER A 387 -0.65 -15.37 -12.82
CA SER A 387 -0.22 -16.64 -12.23
C SER A 387 -0.80 -16.81 -10.82
N ASP A 388 -0.69 -18.02 -10.28
CA ASP A 388 -0.97 -18.32 -8.87
C ASP A 388 -0.12 -17.54 -7.85
N ALA A 389 0.94 -16.85 -8.28
CA ALA A 389 1.67 -15.90 -7.43
C ALA A 389 0.96 -14.54 -7.29
N TRP A 390 -0.01 -14.23 -8.16
CA TRP A 390 -0.68 -12.92 -8.23
C TRP A 390 -1.94 -12.89 -7.35
N SER A 391 -1.81 -13.36 -6.12
CA SER A 391 -2.90 -13.44 -5.14
C SER A 391 -3.58 -12.10 -4.87
N HIS A 392 -2.88 -10.97 -5.06
CA HIS A 392 -3.42 -9.63 -4.90
C HIS A 392 -4.60 -9.35 -5.85
N LEU A 393 -4.68 -10.00 -7.01
CA LEU A 393 -5.84 -9.87 -7.90
C LEU A 393 -7.11 -10.44 -7.26
N LEU A 394 -6.98 -11.45 -6.40
CA LEU A 394 -8.10 -12.11 -5.75
C LEU A 394 -8.52 -11.38 -4.47
N TYR A 395 -7.54 -11.02 -3.63
CA TYR A 395 -7.78 -10.48 -2.28
C TYR A 395 -7.75 -8.95 -2.18
N ASN A 396 -7.22 -8.24 -3.18
CA ASN A 396 -6.99 -6.79 -3.10
C ASN A 396 -7.71 -5.98 -4.19
N ASN A 397 -8.57 -6.65 -4.97
CA ASN A 397 -9.40 -6.04 -6.01
C ASN A 397 -10.88 -6.11 -5.63
N VAL A 398 -11.66 -5.16 -6.15
CA VAL A 398 -13.12 -5.22 -6.16
C VAL A 398 -13.55 -6.20 -7.25
N TRP A 399 -14.61 -6.97 -6.99
CA TRP A 399 -15.20 -7.90 -7.96
C TRP A 399 -16.50 -7.33 -8.49
N ILE A 400 -16.66 -7.24 -9.81
CA ILE A 400 -17.86 -6.73 -10.47
C ILE A 400 -18.38 -7.84 -11.39
N GLY A 401 -19.64 -8.23 -11.25
CA GLY A 401 -20.16 -9.41 -11.95
C GLY A 401 -21.46 -9.96 -11.38
N GLU A 402 -21.84 -11.15 -11.84
CA GLU A 402 -22.98 -11.87 -11.27
C GLU A 402 -22.61 -12.50 -9.92
N ARG A 403 -23.42 -12.26 -8.87
CA ARG A 403 -23.11 -12.67 -7.49
C ARG A 403 -22.74 -14.15 -7.36
N GLU A 404 -23.57 -15.04 -7.91
CA GLU A 404 -23.33 -16.49 -7.83
C GLU A 404 -22.00 -16.89 -8.49
N THR A 405 -21.66 -16.25 -9.61
CA THR A 405 -20.39 -16.47 -10.30
C THR A 405 -19.21 -15.94 -9.49
N ILE A 406 -19.33 -14.75 -8.89
CA ILE A 406 -18.31 -14.19 -8.00
C ILE A 406 -18.06 -15.11 -6.80
N GLU A 407 -19.11 -15.56 -6.13
CA GLU A 407 -19.02 -16.46 -4.97
C GLU A 407 -18.36 -17.79 -5.35
N GLN A 408 -18.73 -18.37 -6.49
CA GLN A 408 -18.10 -19.58 -7.01
C GLN A 408 -16.60 -19.37 -7.28
N LEU A 409 -16.26 -18.35 -8.06
CA LEU A 409 -14.87 -18.08 -8.44
C LEU A 409 -14.00 -17.77 -7.23
N ARG A 410 -14.50 -16.97 -6.28
CA ARG A 410 -13.80 -16.68 -5.02
C ARG A 410 -13.48 -17.98 -4.29
N LYS A 411 -14.49 -18.80 -4.04
CA LYS A 411 -14.32 -20.07 -3.31
C LYS A 411 -13.31 -20.99 -4.00
N GLU A 412 -13.40 -21.15 -5.31
CA GLU A 412 -12.52 -22.09 -6.02
C GLU A 412 -11.09 -21.58 -6.15
N LEU A 413 -10.91 -20.26 -6.39
CA LEU A 413 -9.61 -19.65 -6.61
C LEU A 413 -8.86 -19.32 -5.31
N THR A 414 -9.54 -19.14 -4.17
CA THR A 414 -8.88 -18.91 -2.86
C THR A 414 -8.50 -20.21 -2.16
N ALA A 415 -9.22 -21.30 -2.43
CA ALA A 415 -8.98 -22.62 -1.82
C ALA A 415 -7.51 -23.11 -1.83
N PRO A 416 -6.68 -22.91 -2.89
CA PRO A 416 -5.28 -23.30 -2.84
C PRO A 416 -4.51 -22.62 -1.70
N TYR A 417 -4.74 -21.33 -1.50
CA TYR A 417 -4.01 -20.51 -0.53
C TYR A 417 -4.44 -20.81 0.91
N GLU A 418 -5.66 -21.33 1.10
CA GLU A 418 -6.13 -21.78 2.41
C GLU A 418 -5.54 -23.14 2.79
N ASN A 419 -5.34 -24.02 1.81
CA ASN A 419 -5.00 -25.43 2.02
C ASN A 419 -3.50 -25.75 1.83
N ASP A 420 -2.76 -24.94 1.09
CA ASP A 420 -1.31 -25.09 0.88
C ASP A 420 -0.51 -24.02 1.66
N PRO A 421 0.21 -24.39 2.72
CA PRO A 421 1.02 -23.46 3.52
C PRO A 421 2.09 -22.72 2.71
N THR A 422 2.59 -23.29 1.62
CA THR A 422 3.61 -22.66 0.76
C THR A 422 2.99 -21.56 -0.07
N LEU A 423 1.88 -21.85 -0.77
CA LEU A 423 1.14 -20.84 -1.53
C LEU A 423 0.59 -19.74 -0.62
N ARG A 424 0.13 -20.11 0.59
CA ARG A 424 -0.29 -19.15 1.61
C ARG A 424 0.81 -18.15 1.93
N ARG A 425 2.02 -18.61 2.23
CA ARG A 425 3.16 -17.71 2.55
C ARG A 425 3.55 -16.82 1.39
N ILE A 426 3.54 -17.35 0.16
CA ILE A 426 3.79 -16.56 -1.05
C ILE A 426 2.72 -15.47 -1.19
N ALA A 427 1.46 -15.83 -1.01
CA ALA A 427 0.34 -14.92 -1.14
C ALA A 427 0.33 -13.83 -0.06
N LEU A 428 0.61 -14.17 1.21
CA LEU A 428 0.74 -13.19 2.29
C LEU A 428 1.87 -12.20 2.01
N ARG A 429 3.04 -12.70 1.57
CA ARG A 429 4.17 -11.84 1.21
C ARG A 429 3.81 -10.90 0.07
N ARG A 430 3.13 -11.40 -0.96
CA ARG A 430 2.72 -10.56 -2.09
C ARG A 430 1.70 -9.50 -1.67
N LEU A 431 0.71 -9.87 -0.84
CA LEU A 431 -0.26 -8.92 -0.31
C LEU A 431 0.40 -7.85 0.56
N GLU A 432 1.37 -8.21 1.39
CA GLU A 432 2.14 -7.26 2.20
C GLU A 432 2.91 -6.28 1.30
N GLN A 433 3.63 -6.79 0.30
CA GLN A 433 4.36 -5.95 -0.65
C GLN A 433 3.40 -4.95 -1.31
N ASP A 434 2.32 -5.43 -1.93
CA ASP A 434 1.40 -4.58 -2.68
C ASP A 434 0.63 -3.60 -1.78
N ALA A 435 0.20 -4.02 -0.59
CA ALA A 435 -0.64 -3.22 0.31
C ALA A 435 0.16 -2.24 1.19
N LEU A 436 1.37 -2.60 1.61
CA LEU A 436 2.14 -1.81 2.58
C LEU A 436 3.34 -1.12 1.96
N GLN A 437 4.11 -1.84 1.16
CA GLN A 437 5.37 -1.35 0.63
C GLN A 437 5.07 -0.46 -0.58
N TYR A 438 4.46 -1.01 -1.63
CA TYR A 438 4.15 -0.22 -2.82
C TYR A 438 3.04 0.79 -2.59
N ARG A 439 1.89 0.40 -2.03
CA ARG A 439 0.82 1.37 -1.84
C ARG A 439 1.20 2.48 -0.86
N LEU A 440 1.47 2.12 0.40
CA LEU A 440 1.58 3.14 1.44
C LEU A 440 2.94 3.80 1.41
N MET A 441 4.01 3.03 1.22
CA MET A 441 5.36 3.55 1.36
C MET A 441 5.84 4.27 0.09
N HIS A 442 5.52 3.73 -1.10
CA HIS A 442 6.03 4.26 -2.38
C HIS A 442 5.48 5.63 -2.79
N LYS A 443 4.35 6.07 -2.21
CA LYS A 443 3.78 7.43 -2.35
C LYS A 443 2.46 7.63 -1.59
N GLY A 444 1.71 6.55 -1.32
CA GLY A 444 0.33 6.66 -0.86
C GLY A 444 0.19 7.36 0.49
N TYR A 445 1.02 7.02 1.47
CA TYR A 445 0.91 7.62 2.80
C TYR A 445 1.19 9.12 2.76
N GLU A 446 2.32 9.54 2.21
CA GLU A 446 2.71 10.96 2.22
C GLU A 446 1.78 11.86 1.39
N ARG A 447 1.03 11.29 0.43
CA ARG A 447 0.04 12.02 -0.38
C ARG A 447 -1.19 12.43 0.42
N HIS A 448 -1.53 11.68 1.46
CA HIS A 448 -2.76 11.85 2.22
C HIS A 448 -2.50 12.29 3.66
N TYR A 449 -1.35 11.92 4.21
CA TYR A 449 -0.94 12.24 5.56
C TYR A 449 0.30 13.11 5.54
N ALA A 450 0.30 14.14 6.39
CA ALA A 450 1.52 14.86 6.68
C ALA A 450 2.46 13.91 7.43
N VAL A 451 3.66 13.71 6.89
CA VAL A 451 4.71 13.01 7.62
C VAL A 451 5.07 13.87 8.82
N ASP A 452 5.02 13.27 10.00
CA ASP A 452 5.16 13.95 11.29
C ASP A 452 6.59 14.47 11.49
N GLY A 453 6.95 15.55 10.81
CA GLY A 453 8.30 16.11 10.74
C GLY A 453 8.75 16.77 12.04
N ASP A 454 8.54 16.14 13.19
CA ASP A 454 9.19 16.53 14.43
C ASP A 454 10.69 16.67 14.14
N ASP A 455 11.26 17.84 14.43
CA ASP A 455 12.65 18.21 14.14
C ASP A 455 13.64 17.13 14.65
N ARG A 456 13.22 16.30 15.60
CA ARG A 456 13.89 15.09 16.09
C ARG A 456 14.31 14.11 14.98
N ARG A 457 13.56 13.99 13.86
CA ARG A 457 13.95 13.11 12.74
C ARG A 457 15.23 13.56 12.05
N GLN A 458 15.50 14.88 12.02
CA GLN A 458 16.70 15.45 11.42
C GLN A 458 17.88 15.48 12.39
N GLU A 459 17.63 15.68 13.69
CA GLU A 459 18.67 15.60 14.72
C GLU A 459 19.37 14.23 14.76
N TRP A 460 18.70 13.17 14.26
CA TRP A 460 19.19 11.78 14.34
C TRP A 460 19.90 11.25 13.09
N GLY A 461 20.18 12.12 12.10
CA GLY A 461 21.31 12.02 11.17
C GLY A 461 21.66 10.68 10.50
N GLY A 462 20.72 9.75 10.32
CA GLY A 462 20.98 8.39 9.88
C GLY A 462 20.27 7.98 8.58
N VAL A 463 20.89 7.06 7.85
CA VAL A 463 20.34 6.45 6.63
C VAL A 463 19.04 5.71 6.96
N ASP A 464 18.05 5.79 6.07
CA ASP A 464 16.74 5.14 6.12
C ASP A 464 15.72 5.66 7.16
N ARG A 465 16.10 6.41 8.21
CA ARG A 465 15.14 7.02 9.17
C ARG A 465 14.32 8.19 8.61
N GLN A 466 14.69 8.69 7.44
CA GLN A 466 13.90 9.65 6.68
C GLN A 466 12.76 8.97 5.90
N SER A 467 12.79 7.65 5.76
CA SER A 467 11.71 6.90 5.13
C SER A 467 10.42 7.02 5.93
N VAL A 468 9.30 7.12 5.21
CA VAL A 468 7.94 7.07 5.78
C VAL A 468 7.69 5.77 6.55
N TYR A 469 8.46 4.71 6.30
CA TYR A 469 8.41 3.45 7.04
C TYR A 469 8.49 3.63 8.56
N TRP A 470 9.23 4.65 9.02
CA TRP A 470 9.42 4.94 10.44
C TRP A 470 8.40 5.92 11.01
N ASP A 471 7.52 6.48 10.19
CA ASP A 471 6.47 7.37 10.63
C ASP A 471 5.47 6.60 11.54
N PRO A 472 5.18 7.08 12.77
CA PRO A 472 4.27 6.39 13.68
C PRO A 472 2.86 6.19 13.11
N GLY A 473 2.38 7.11 12.28
CA GLY A 473 1.08 7.00 11.62
C GLY A 473 1.11 6.01 10.46
N TYR A 474 2.20 5.98 9.67
CA TYR A 474 2.41 4.94 8.66
C TYR A 474 2.41 3.56 9.31
N ARG A 475 3.22 3.36 10.35
CA ARG A 475 3.34 2.09 11.08
C ARG A 475 2.01 1.61 11.63
N ARG A 476 1.19 2.53 12.14
CA ARG A 476 -0.16 2.21 12.61
C ARG A 476 -1.05 1.73 11.47
N LEU A 477 -1.12 2.49 10.38
CA LEU A 477 -1.94 2.12 9.22
C LEU A 477 -1.46 0.80 8.59
N ALA A 478 -0.14 0.61 8.50
CA ALA A 478 0.46 -0.62 8.02
C ALA A 478 0.13 -1.82 8.92
N THR A 479 0.17 -1.64 10.25
CA THR A 479 -0.23 -2.68 11.20
C THR A 479 -1.70 -3.09 11.03
N GLN A 480 -2.60 -2.11 10.89
CA GLN A 480 -4.02 -2.36 10.67
C GLN A 480 -4.26 -3.17 9.40
N LEU A 481 -3.67 -2.74 8.29
CA LEU A 481 -3.80 -3.39 6.99
C LEU A 481 -3.18 -4.78 6.96
N PHE A 482 -2.01 -4.95 7.57
CA PHE A 482 -1.36 -6.24 7.67
C PHE A 482 -2.24 -7.24 8.42
N ALA A 483 -2.80 -6.83 9.56
CA ALA A 483 -3.71 -7.64 10.36
C ALA A 483 -5.01 -7.99 9.60
N GLU A 484 -5.54 -7.07 8.78
CA GLU A 484 -6.69 -7.33 7.93
C GLU A 484 -6.37 -8.41 6.88
N LYS A 485 -5.22 -8.28 6.18
CA LYS A 485 -4.88 -9.16 5.05
C LYS A 485 -4.42 -10.56 5.46
N ILE A 486 -3.83 -10.74 6.64
CA ILE A 486 -3.48 -12.08 7.16
C ILE A 486 -4.71 -12.93 7.44
N ARG A 487 -5.77 -12.32 8.00
CA ARG A 487 -6.97 -13.07 8.35
C ARG A 487 -7.63 -13.69 7.12
N LEU A 488 -7.56 -13.01 5.98
CA LEU A 488 -8.09 -13.51 4.70
C LEU A 488 -7.51 -14.84 4.25
N GLN A 489 -6.36 -15.24 4.78
CA GLN A 489 -5.65 -16.45 4.37
C GLN A 489 -5.46 -17.45 5.51
N SER A 490 -5.93 -17.11 6.71
CA SER A 490 -5.90 -18.02 7.85
C SER A 490 -7.12 -18.93 7.79
N PRO A 491 -6.99 -20.26 7.84
CA PRO A 491 -8.16 -21.14 7.82
C PRO A 491 -9.06 -20.81 9.02
N SER A 492 -10.36 -20.62 8.77
CA SER A 492 -11.31 -20.43 9.86
C SER A 492 -11.21 -21.62 10.80
N LYS A 493 -11.04 -21.36 12.10
CA LYS A 493 -11.08 -22.42 13.10
C LYS A 493 -12.49 -23.00 13.05
N LYS A 494 -12.61 -24.21 12.50
CA LYS A 494 -13.84 -25.02 12.55
C LYS A 494 -14.22 -25.35 13.98
#